data_AF-A0A2P6MJR7-F1
#
_entry.id   AF-A0A2P6MJR7-F1
#
_cell.length_a   1.000
_cell.length_b   1.000
_cell.length_c   1.000
_cell.angle_alpha   90.00
_cell.angle_beta   90.00
_cell.angle_gamma   90.00
#
_symmetry.space_group_name_H-M   'P 1'
#
loop_
_entity.id
_entity.type
_entity.pdbx_description
1 polymer ?
#
loop_
_entity_poly.entity_id
_entity_poly.type
_entity_poly.pdbx_seq_one_letter_code
_entity_poly.pdbx_strand_id
1 'polypeptide(L)'
;MRPNLFDYAGSELSQDAFFCWLFAHLEKDTPGPAADISREILTYIHERAEVLYRTTLPNLAASFVTVERQVLQIDILLTCTCPDTGRKTAVILEDKTESGESRPHQPEYYARRLEGKRRFDHVIPVLLKTGFTTKSDEENYALRGVVFIGRHALDSFFQKHEKSVEKDVILSDWRGMFQRRYLHPADAAETWTPHPEDTLPDVLEEGKAFPPELFFTRLTEALFPEPIASLTMKTHRRQGAGHADWHLEWKRPSWISRVNGFSVRIYFIWDGRRCSLVVKTAPHPYRSKKRLRDEEQAAYEAVRSHVQQELDLPPGWKRTNHFLQTARFKELNEHTIHHLQQVLPQHIRQIAASIDQALPI
;
A
#
# COMPACT_ATOMS: atom_id res chain seq x y z
N MET A 1 -24.19 30.64 -7.82
CA MET A 1 -22.95 31.20 -7.24
C MET A 1 -21.85 30.16 -7.37
N ARG A 2 -20.59 30.54 -7.62
CA ARG A 2 -19.48 29.57 -7.67
C ARG A 2 -19.25 28.95 -6.28
N PRO A 3 -18.97 27.63 -6.17
CA PRO A 3 -18.56 27.01 -4.93
C PRO A 3 -17.27 27.63 -4.36
N ASN A 4 -17.21 27.78 -3.04
CA ASN A 4 -16.00 28.20 -2.34
C ASN A 4 -15.34 26.98 -1.71
N LEU A 5 -14.05 26.77 -1.96
CA LEU A 5 -13.28 25.64 -1.43
C LEU A 5 -13.29 25.59 0.10
N PHE A 6 -13.28 26.76 0.75
CA PHE A 6 -13.27 26.86 2.20
C PHE A 6 -14.59 26.44 2.86
N ASP A 7 -15.69 26.35 2.11
CA ASP A 7 -16.96 25.78 2.62
C ASP A 7 -16.80 24.28 2.95
N TYR A 8 -15.82 23.61 2.33
CA TYR A 8 -15.55 22.19 2.49
C TYR A 8 -14.29 21.90 3.32
N ALA A 9 -13.53 22.93 3.72
CA ALA A 9 -12.33 22.74 4.54
C ALA A 9 -12.69 22.38 6.00
N GLY A 10 -11.83 21.60 6.66
CA GLY A 10 -11.87 21.42 8.10
C GLY A 10 -11.02 22.48 8.81
N SER A 11 -10.32 22.09 9.87
CA SER A 11 -9.18 22.86 10.40
C SER A 11 -8.00 22.89 9.42
N GLU A 12 -7.99 21.98 8.44
CA GLU A 12 -6.96 21.84 7.42
C GLU A 12 -7.64 21.71 6.03
N LEU A 13 -6.92 22.14 4.99
CA LEU A 13 -7.34 21.95 3.61
C LEU A 13 -6.89 20.55 3.16
N SER A 14 -7.82 19.61 3.20
CA SER A 14 -7.60 18.19 2.94
C SER A 14 -8.00 17.78 1.53
N GLN A 15 -7.60 16.56 1.13
CA GLN A 15 -7.90 16.00 -0.19
C GLN A 15 -9.41 15.85 -0.41
N ASP A 16 -10.15 15.36 0.59
CA ASP A 16 -11.61 15.26 0.56
C ASP A 16 -12.30 16.62 0.38
N ALA A 17 -11.79 17.69 1.00
CA ALA A 17 -12.29 19.06 0.84
C ALA A 17 -12.16 19.55 -0.61
N PHE A 18 -11.03 19.28 -1.27
CA PHE A 18 -10.84 19.60 -2.68
C PHE A 18 -11.85 18.86 -3.58
N PHE A 19 -12.04 17.56 -3.38
CA PHE A 19 -12.99 16.80 -4.18
C PHE A 19 -14.45 17.20 -3.91
N CYS A 20 -14.80 17.55 -2.66
CA CYS A 20 -16.12 18.12 -2.37
C CYS A 20 -16.34 19.43 -3.13
N TRP A 21 -15.36 20.33 -3.11
CA TRP A 21 -15.40 21.58 -3.89
C TRP A 21 -15.54 21.32 -5.39
N LEU A 22 -14.81 20.33 -5.92
CA LEU A 22 -14.89 19.93 -7.33
C LEU A 22 -16.32 19.53 -7.69
N PHE A 23 -16.92 18.57 -6.96
CA PHE A 23 -18.29 18.10 -7.21
C PHE A 23 -19.36 19.15 -6.93
N ALA A 24 -19.10 20.12 -6.04
CA ALA A 24 -20.03 21.21 -5.76
C ALA A 24 -20.32 22.08 -6.99
N HIS A 25 -19.43 22.08 -7.99
CA HIS A 25 -19.70 22.74 -9.26
C HIS A 25 -20.85 22.07 -10.03
N LEU A 26 -21.05 20.76 -9.87
CA LEU A 26 -22.21 20.05 -10.42
C LEU A 26 -23.49 20.35 -9.63
N GLU A 27 -23.40 20.37 -8.30
CA GLU A 27 -24.55 20.69 -7.43
C GLU A 27 -25.09 22.10 -7.68
N LYS A 28 -24.21 23.08 -7.89
CA LYS A 28 -24.58 24.48 -8.16
C LYS A 28 -24.80 24.79 -9.65
N ASP A 29 -24.71 23.78 -10.51
CA ASP A 29 -24.82 23.88 -11.98
C ASP A 29 -23.95 25.02 -12.56
N THR A 30 -22.68 25.07 -12.13
CA THR A 30 -21.74 26.09 -12.60
C THR A 30 -20.83 25.52 -13.69
N PRO A 31 -20.76 26.13 -14.89
CA PRO A 31 -19.91 25.62 -15.96
C PRO A 31 -18.43 25.90 -15.68
N GLY A 32 -17.55 25.12 -16.30
CA GLY A 32 -16.10 25.30 -16.27
C GLY A 32 -15.35 23.98 -16.02
N PRO A 33 -14.01 24.03 -16.02
CA PRO A 33 -13.18 22.83 -15.96
C PRO A 33 -13.44 21.98 -14.71
N ALA A 34 -13.77 22.58 -13.57
CA ALA A 34 -14.12 21.84 -12.35
C ALA A 34 -15.39 20.97 -12.53
N ALA A 35 -16.41 21.50 -13.21
CA ALA A 35 -17.61 20.74 -13.53
C ALA A 35 -17.29 19.65 -14.58
N ASP A 36 -16.50 19.97 -15.60
CA ASP A 36 -16.14 19.00 -16.65
C ASP A 36 -15.37 17.81 -16.06
N ILE A 37 -14.35 18.06 -15.23
CA ILE A 37 -13.59 17.02 -14.53
C ILE A 37 -14.50 16.22 -13.58
N SER A 38 -15.42 16.88 -12.87
CA SER A 38 -16.40 16.17 -12.02
C SER A 38 -17.27 15.21 -12.82
N ARG A 39 -17.72 15.61 -14.02
CA ARG A 39 -18.50 14.74 -14.91
C ARG A 39 -17.65 13.58 -15.40
N GLU A 40 -16.38 13.80 -15.77
CA GLU A 40 -15.45 12.74 -16.15
C GLU A 40 -15.27 11.70 -15.03
N ILE A 41 -15.12 12.16 -13.78
CA ILE A 41 -15.03 11.26 -12.62
C ILE A 41 -16.34 10.46 -12.45
N LEU A 42 -17.51 11.09 -12.55
CA LEU A 42 -18.79 10.38 -12.43
C LEU A 42 -19.04 9.40 -13.59
N THR A 43 -18.63 9.75 -14.82
CA THR A 43 -18.67 8.85 -15.98
C THR A 43 -17.78 7.64 -15.72
N TYR A 44 -16.55 7.83 -15.25
CA TYR A 44 -15.66 6.74 -14.90
C TYR A 44 -16.26 5.83 -13.81
N ILE A 45 -16.81 6.42 -12.75
CA ILE A 45 -17.45 5.66 -11.67
C ILE A 45 -18.63 4.85 -12.20
N HIS A 46 -19.47 5.47 -13.04
CA HIS A 46 -20.63 4.83 -13.65
C HIS A 46 -20.22 3.61 -14.49
N GLU A 47 -19.33 3.80 -15.46
CA GLU A 47 -18.86 2.74 -16.36
C GLU A 47 -18.21 1.58 -15.59
N ARG A 48 -17.39 1.90 -14.59
CA ARG A 48 -16.74 0.87 -13.76
C ARG A 48 -17.75 0.13 -12.90
N ALA A 49 -18.72 0.82 -12.32
CA ALA A 49 -19.76 0.20 -11.49
C ALA A 49 -20.65 -0.73 -12.32
N GLU A 50 -21.03 -0.35 -13.55
CA GLU A 50 -21.81 -1.23 -14.43
C GLU A 50 -21.05 -2.53 -14.75
N VAL A 51 -19.75 -2.44 -15.02
CA VAL A 51 -18.89 -3.62 -15.26
C VAL A 51 -18.80 -4.49 -14.00
N LEU A 52 -18.57 -3.89 -12.83
CA LEU A 52 -18.41 -4.64 -11.57
C LEU A 52 -19.71 -5.33 -11.15
N TYR A 53 -20.85 -4.65 -11.27
CA TYR A 53 -22.15 -5.14 -10.82
C TYR A 53 -22.91 -5.92 -11.89
N ARG A 54 -22.44 -5.89 -13.14
CA ARG A 54 -23.08 -6.53 -14.31
C ARG A 54 -24.54 -6.09 -14.43
N THR A 55 -24.80 -4.80 -14.22
CA THR A 55 -26.12 -4.19 -14.29
C THR A 55 -26.01 -2.81 -14.93
N THR A 56 -27.07 -2.39 -15.61
CA THR A 56 -27.21 -1.01 -16.05
C THR A 56 -27.61 -0.13 -14.88
N LEU A 57 -26.98 1.04 -14.78
CA LEU A 57 -27.24 2.04 -13.75
C LEU A 57 -27.84 3.30 -14.38
N PRO A 58 -28.54 4.16 -13.63
CA PRO A 58 -28.85 5.50 -14.09
C PRO A 58 -27.57 6.27 -14.43
N ASN A 59 -27.59 7.07 -15.51
CA ASN A 59 -26.44 7.87 -15.92
C ASN A 59 -26.09 8.91 -14.83
N LEU A 60 -24.96 8.70 -14.16
CA LEU A 60 -24.51 9.53 -13.04
C LEU A 60 -24.11 10.94 -13.51
N ALA A 61 -23.44 11.05 -14.65
CA ALA A 61 -22.94 12.33 -15.18
C ALA A 61 -24.07 13.27 -15.65
N ALA A 62 -25.24 12.73 -15.95
CA ALA A 62 -26.46 13.48 -16.29
C ALA A 62 -27.40 13.71 -15.08
N SER A 63 -27.04 13.24 -13.89
CA SER A 63 -27.88 13.34 -12.69
C SER A 63 -27.76 14.69 -11.99
N PHE A 64 -28.79 15.08 -11.24
CA PHE A 64 -28.66 16.13 -10.23
C PHE A 64 -27.80 15.60 -9.08
N VAL A 65 -26.75 16.33 -8.72
CA VAL A 65 -25.78 15.91 -7.70
C VAL A 65 -25.97 16.74 -6.44
N THR A 66 -26.02 16.08 -5.28
CA THR A 66 -25.89 16.71 -3.96
C THR A 66 -24.61 16.22 -3.31
N VAL A 67 -23.85 17.13 -2.69
CA VAL A 67 -22.55 16.82 -2.07
C VAL A 67 -22.65 16.93 -0.55
N GLU A 68 -22.33 15.84 0.15
CA GLU A 68 -22.29 15.79 1.62
C GLU A 68 -20.90 15.32 2.09
N ARG A 69 -20.30 16.03 3.05
CA ARG A 69 -18.97 15.72 3.60
C ARG A 69 -19.08 15.05 4.98
N GLN A 70 -18.25 14.05 5.24
CA GLN A 70 -18.07 13.43 6.57
C GLN A 70 -19.37 12.84 7.20
N VAL A 71 -20.39 12.56 6.38
CA VAL A 71 -21.66 11.99 6.84
C VAL A 71 -21.46 10.51 7.17
N LEU A 72 -21.84 10.08 8.37
CA LEU A 72 -21.64 8.69 8.83
C LEU A 72 -20.17 8.23 8.78
N GLN A 73 -19.21 9.17 8.84
CA GLN A 73 -17.76 8.94 8.68
C GLN A 73 -17.33 8.57 7.25
N ILE A 74 -18.18 8.82 6.26
CA ILE A 74 -17.84 8.76 4.84
C ILE A 74 -17.15 10.07 4.48
N ASP A 75 -15.96 10.04 3.87
CA ASP A 75 -15.25 11.26 3.50
C ASP A 75 -16.10 12.15 2.57
N ILE A 76 -16.62 11.57 1.48
CA ILE A 76 -17.52 12.26 0.53
C ILE A 76 -18.68 11.37 0.14
N LEU A 77 -19.90 11.87 0.29
CA LEU A 77 -21.12 11.24 -0.19
C LEU A 77 -21.73 12.10 -1.29
N LEU A 78 -21.86 11.53 -2.49
CA LEU A 78 -22.64 12.13 -3.57
C LEU A 78 -23.99 11.44 -3.66
N THR A 79 -25.06 12.22 -3.74
CA THR A 79 -26.38 11.71 -4.11
C THR A 79 -26.69 12.14 -5.54
N CYS A 80 -26.72 11.18 -6.46
CA CYS A 80 -27.06 11.38 -7.86
C CYS A 80 -28.54 11.03 -8.07
N THR A 81 -29.38 12.02 -8.38
CA THR A 81 -30.79 11.83 -8.68
C THR A 81 -31.03 11.93 -10.18
N CYS A 82 -31.51 10.84 -10.79
CA CYS A 82 -31.83 10.78 -12.20
C CYS A 82 -33.03 11.70 -12.50
N PRO A 83 -32.90 12.70 -13.40
CA PRO A 83 -33.96 13.68 -13.67
C PRO A 83 -35.28 13.04 -14.13
N ASP A 84 -35.19 12.03 -15.00
CA ASP A 84 -36.36 11.43 -15.65
C ASP A 84 -37.12 10.44 -14.76
N THR A 85 -36.41 9.75 -13.86
CA THR A 85 -36.98 8.65 -13.07
C THR A 85 -37.06 8.95 -11.58
N GLY A 86 -36.40 9.99 -11.11
CA GLY A 86 -36.26 10.29 -9.68
C GLY A 86 -35.43 9.26 -8.89
N ARG A 87 -34.88 8.24 -9.56
CA ARG A 87 -34.04 7.21 -8.92
C ARG A 87 -32.78 7.85 -8.35
N LYS A 88 -32.39 7.40 -7.15
CA LYS A 88 -31.27 7.92 -6.39
C LYS A 88 -30.16 6.89 -6.27
N THR A 89 -29.00 7.26 -6.77
CA THR A 89 -27.76 6.50 -6.57
C THR A 89 -26.87 7.25 -5.58
N ALA A 90 -26.44 6.57 -4.52
CA ALA A 90 -25.39 7.08 -3.65
C ALA A 90 -24.02 6.66 -4.19
N VAL A 91 -23.08 7.60 -4.25
CA VAL A 91 -21.66 7.32 -4.50
C VAL A 91 -20.90 7.69 -3.23
N ILE A 92 -20.27 6.70 -2.63
CA ILE A 92 -19.46 6.84 -1.42
C ILE A 92 -18.01 6.91 -1.88
N LEU A 93 -17.34 8.05 -1.72
CA LEU A 93 -15.91 8.16 -1.98
C LEU A 93 -15.16 8.14 -0.66
N GLU A 94 -14.41 7.06 -0.45
CA GLU A 94 -13.40 6.98 0.60
C GLU A 94 -12.09 7.53 0.05
N ASP A 95 -11.56 8.55 0.73
CA ASP A 95 -10.32 9.23 0.38
C ASP A 95 -9.13 8.54 1.05
N LYS A 96 -8.08 8.29 0.26
CA LYS A 96 -6.78 7.83 0.76
C LYS A 96 -5.65 8.55 0.04
N THR A 97 -4.61 8.87 0.80
CA THR A 97 -3.30 9.26 0.25
C THR A 97 -2.41 8.01 0.21
N GLU A 98 -1.47 7.87 1.15
CA GLU A 98 -0.50 6.76 1.19
C GLU A 98 -1.00 5.51 1.93
N SER A 99 -1.95 5.68 2.84
CA SER A 99 -2.46 4.58 3.66
C SER A 99 -3.43 3.68 2.89
N GLY A 100 -3.49 2.40 3.26
CA GLY A 100 -4.60 1.53 2.91
C GLY A 100 -5.85 1.83 3.73
N GLU A 101 -6.86 0.98 3.59
CA GLU A 101 -8.08 1.06 4.41
C GLU A 101 -7.72 1.00 5.91
N SER A 102 -8.31 1.88 6.71
CA SER A 102 -8.07 1.89 8.17
C SER A 102 -8.71 0.70 8.88
N ARG A 103 -9.60 0.00 8.17
CA ARG A 103 -10.22 -1.25 8.59
C ARG A 103 -10.49 -2.13 7.37
N PRO A 104 -10.55 -3.46 7.51
CA PRO A 104 -10.95 -4.32 6.40
C PRO A 104 -12.36 -3.98 5.91
N HIS A 105 -12.53 -3.87 4.59
CA HIS A 105 -13.82 -3.67 3.93
C HIS A 105 -14.50 -2.34 4.31
N GLN A 106 -13.71 -1.26 4.37
CA GLN A 106 -14.11 0.07 4.82
C GLN A 106 -15.16 0.71 3.89
N PRO A 107 -14.96 0.83 2.56
CA PRO A 107 -15.99 1.38 1.66
C PRO A 107 -17.32 0.62 1.74
N GLU A 108 -17.27 -0.71 1.82
CA GLU A 108 -18.46 -1.57 1.89
C GLU A 108 -19.15 -1.48 3.25
N TYR A 109 -18.38 -1.31 4.32
CA TYR A 109 -18.92 -1.04 5.65
C TYR A 109 -19.73 0.27 5.64
N TYR A 110 -19.24 1.30 4.97
CA TYR A 110 -19.98 2.55 4.84
C TYR A 110 -21.22 2.42 3.95
N ALA A 111 -21.13 1.68 2.84
CA ALA A 111 -22.30 1.36 2.02
C ALA A 111 -23.42 0.72 2.84
N ARG A 112 -23.12 -0.36 3.58
CA ARG A 112 -24.10 -1.03 4.45
C ARG A 112 -24.68 -0.10 5.53
N ARG A 113 -23.87 0.79 6.10
CA ARG A 113 -24.36 1.77 7.08
C ARG A 113 -25.30 2.78 6.46
N LEU A 114 -25.01 3.25 5.26
CA LEU A 114 -25.83 4.21 4.54
C LEU A 114 -27.19 3.61 4.17
N GLU A 115 -27.21 2.39 3.63
CA GLU A 115 -28.44 1.64 3.29
C GLU A 115 -29.37 1.44 4.49
N GLY A 116 -28.80 1.24 5.69
CA GLY A 116 -29.57 1.14 6.93
C GLY A 116 -30.15 2.47 7.45
N LYS A 117 -29.79 3.61 6.85
CA LYS A 117 -30.19 4.96 7.30
C LYS A 117 -30.97 5.75 6.27
N ARG A 118 -30.71 5.50 4.98
CA ARG A 118 -31.27 6.24 3.85
C ARG A 118 -31.64 5.27 2.73
N ARG A 119 -32.74 5.55 2.05
CA ARG A 119 -33.19 4.77 0.89
C ARG A 119 -32.51 5.27 -0.38
N PHE A 120 -31.77 4.39 -1.03
CA PHE A 120 -31.19 4.57 -2.36
C PHE A 120 -31.54 3.36 -3.23
N ASP A 121 -31.62 3.56 -4.54
CA ASP A 121 -31.82 2.47 -5.50
C ASP A 121 -30.50 1.71 -5.73
N HIS A 122 -29.39 2.44 -5.66
CA HIS A 122 -28.04 1.89 -5.79
C HIS A 122 -27.08 2.60 -4.82
N VAL A 123 -26.09 1.88 -4.30
CA VAL A 123 -24.99 2.44 -3.52
C VAL A 123 -23.67 1.95 -4.10
N ILE A 124 -22.82 2.87 -4.54
CA ILE A 124 -21.55 2.59 -5.21
C ILE A 124 -20.40 2.98 -4.26
N PRO A 125 -19.75 2.01 -3.59
CA PRO A 125 -18.50 2.26 -2.90
C PRO A 125 -17.36 2.54 -3.89
N VAL A 126 -16.66 3.64 -3.65
CA VAL A 126 -15.50 4.10 -4.42
C VAL A 126 -14.34 4.28 -3.45
N LEU A 127 -13.17 3.75 -3.81
CA LEU A 127 -11.90 4.07 -3.16
C LEU A 127 -11.11 5.01 -4.08
N LEU A 128 -10.92 6.24 -3.65
CA LEU A 128 -10.11 7.24 -4.34
C LEU A 128 -8.75 7.33 -3.64
N LYS A 129 -7.68 6.92 -4.35
CA LYS A 129 -6.34 6.88 -3.76
C LYS A 129 -5.29 7.58 -4.61
N THR A 130 -4.61 8.56 -4.02
CA THR A 130 -3.49 9.27 -4.64
C THR A 130 -2.15 8.57 -4.42
N GLY A 131 -1.95 7.81 -3.35
CA GLY A 131 -0.71 7.06 -3.11
C GLY A 131 -0.60 5.76 -3.92
N PHE A 132 0.53 5.06 -3.75
CA PHE A 132 0.81 3.82 -4.48
C PHE A 132 -0.13 2.69 -4.12
N THR A 133 -0.60 1.98 -5.16
CA THR A 133 -1.50 0.84 -5.07
C THR A 133 -0.98 -0.21 -6.04
N THR A 134 -0.83 -1.44 -5.58
CA THR A 134 -0.38 -2.53 -6.44
C THR A 134 -1.53 -3.00 -7.32
N LYS A 135 -1.22 -3.63 -8.46
CA LYS A 135 -2.23 -4.28 -9.31
C LYS A 135 -3.05 -5.32 -8.53
N SER A 136 -2.43 -6.06 -7.62
CA SER A 136 -3.12 -7.03 -6.78
C SER A 136 -4.13 -6.36 -5.82
N ASP A 137 -3.82 -5.16 -5.32
CA ASP A 137 -4.77 -4.40 -4.50
C ASP A 137 -5.95 -3.92 -5.34
N GLU A 138 -5.68 -3.40 -6.55
CA GLU A 138 -6.74 -2.99 -7.49
C GLU A 138 -7.70 -4.14 -7.83
N GLU A 139 -7.14 -5.31 -8.13
CA GLU A 139 -7.91 -6.53 -8.38
C GLU A 139 -8.72 -6.95 -7.13
N ASN A 140 -8.15 -6.80 -5.93
CA ASN A 140 -8.88 -7.07 -4.69
C ASN A 140 -10.10 -6.17 -4.51
N TYR A 141 -9.97 -4.86 -4.77
CA TYR A 141 -11.09 -3.93 -4.70
C TYR A 141 -12.19 -4.28 -5.73
N ALA A 142 -11.79 -4.62 -6.95
CA ALA A 142 -12.72 -5.05 -7.99
C ALA A 142 -13.51 -6.32 -7.58
N LEU A 143 -12.83 -7.33 -7.03
CA LEU A 143 -13.46 -8.55 -6.52
C LEU A 143 -14.48 -8.29 -5.40
N ARG A 144 -14.32 -7.17 -4.67
CA ARG A 144 -15.20 -6.73 -3.59
C ARG A 144 -16.32 -5.80 -4.07
N GLY A 145 -16.39 -5.51 -5.38
CA GLY A 145 -17.38 -4.59 -5.94
C GLY A 145 -17.12 -3.12 -5.60
N VAL A 146 -15.87 -2.77 -5.30
CA VAL A 146 -15.45 -1.39 -5.02
C VAL A 146 -14.83 -0.80 -6.29
N VAL A 147 -15.34 0.35 -6.72
CA VAL A 147 -14.73 1.09 -7.83
C VAL A 147 -13.44 1.73 -7.33
N PHE A 148 -12.32 1.47 -8.01
CA PHE A 148 -11.03 2.05 -7.66
C PHE A 148 -10.68 3.21 -8.61
N ILE A 149 -10.29 4.34 -8.04
CA ILE A 149 -9.72 5.49 -8.75
C ILE A 149 -8.30 5.71 -8.25
N GLY A 150 -7.33 5.28 -9.04
CA GLY A 150 -5.90 5.46 -8.78
C GLY A 150 -5.30 6.68 -9.49
N ARG A 151 -3.98 6.86 -9.33
CA ARG A 151 -3.23 8.02 -9.82
C ARG A 151 -3.38 8.30 -11.31
N HIS A 152 -3.25 7.28 -12.16
CA HIS A 152 -3.34 7.47 -13.61
C HIS A 152 -4.76 7.84 -14.04
N ALA A 153 -5.78 7.25 -13.41
CA ALA A 153 -7.16 7.65 -13.65
C ALA A 153 -7.36 9.12 -13.26
N LEU A 154 -6.92 9.50 -12.06
CA LEU A 154 -6.97 10.90 -11.60
C LEU A 154 -6.28 11.85 -12.58
N ASP A 155 -5.01 11.63 -12.92
CA ASP A 155 -4.29 12.52 -13.85
C ASP A 155 -4.99 12.63 -15.21
N SER A 156 -5.51 11.51 -15.72
CA SER A 156 -6.22 11.50 -17.00
C SER A 156 -7.44 12.42 -17.03
N PHE A 157 -8.16 12.55 -15.91
CA PHE A 157 -9.31 13.46 -15.83
C PHE A 157 -8.88 14.92 -15.98
N PHE A 158 -7.76 15.30 -15.37
CA PHE A 158 -7.22 16.66 -15.49
C PHE A 158 -6.56 16.89 -16.85
N GLN A 159 -5.86 15.89 -17.39
CA GLN A 159 -5.14 15.98 -18.67
C GLN A 159 -6.09 16.28 -19.84
N LYS A 160 -7.29 15.67 -19.86
CA LYS A 160 -8.32 15.97 -20.87
C LYS A 160 -8.71 17.45 -20.93
N HIS A 161 -8.53 18.18 -19.83
CA HIS A 161 -8.88 19.60 -19.69
C HIS A 161 -7.66 20.50 -19.43
N GLU A 162 -6.44 20.06 -19.79
CA GLU A 162 -5.16 20.67 -19.42
C GLU A 162 -5.12 22.19 -19.61
N LYS A 163 -5.45 22.70 -20.81
CA LYS A 163 -5.43 24.14 -21.10
C LYS A 163 -6.37 24.97 -20.22
N SER A 164 -7.47 24.37 -19.75
CA SER A 164 -8.44 25.02 -18.88
C SER A 164 -8.02 24.89 -17.42
N VAL A 165 -7.45 23.75 -17.04
CA VAL A 165 -6.86 23.50 -15.71
C VAL A 165 -5.72 24.47 -15.42
N GLU A 166 -4.82 24.70 -16.37
CA GLU A 166 -3.68 25.63 -16.21
C GLU A 166 -4.11 27.07 -15.90
N LYS A 167 -5.30 27.47 -16.34
CA LYS A 167 -5.85 28.81 -16.12
C LYS A 167 -6.61 28.93 -14.79
N ASP A 168 -7.01 27.81 -14.19
CA ASP A 168 -7.69 27.79 -12.90
C ASP A 168 -6.66 27.58 -11.79
N VAL A 169 -6.52 28.57 -10.92
CA VAL A 169 -5.48 28.57 -9.86
C VAL A 169 -5.63 27.37 -8.92
N ILE A 170 -6.86 26.97 -8.57
CA ILE A 170 -7.09 25.88 -7.62
C ILE A 170 -6.79 24.54 -8.28
N LEU A 171 -7.29 24.33 -9.51
CA LEU A 171 -7.05 23.08 -10.24
C LEU A 171 -5.57 22.91 -10.60
N SER A 172 -4.92 23.99 -11.07
CA SER A 172 -3.51 23.99 -11.43
C SER A 172 -2.61 23.68 -10.23
N ASP A 173 -2.84 24.34 -9.09
CA ASP A 173 -2.05 24.11 -7.87
C ASP A 173 -2.25 22.69 -7.33
N TRP A 174 -3.51 22.22 -7.24
CA TRP A 174 -3.79 20.87 -6.77
C TRP A 174 -3.18 19.81 -7.70
N ARG A 175 -3.35 19.92 -9.02
CA ARG A 175 -2.78 18.98 -9.99
C ARG A 175 -1.26 18.97 -9.90
N GLY A 176 -0.62 20.15 -9.83
CA GLY A 176 0.83 20.26 -9.70
C GLY A 176 1.35 19.64 -8.41
N MET A 177 0.66 19.84 -7.27
CA MET A 177 0.98 19.17 -6.02
C MET A 177 0.83 17.65 -6.15
N PHE A 178 -0.30 17.19 -6.68
CA PHE A 178 -0.59 15.76 -6.88
C PHE A 178 0.48 15.09 -7.75
N GLN A 179 0.86 15.72 -8.86
CA GLN A 179 1.86 15.23 -9.79
C GLN A 179 3.24 15.10 -9.15
N ARG A 180 3.72 16.17 -8.49
CA ARG A 180 5.04 16.19 -7.83
C ARG A 180 5.13 15.23 -6.65
N ARG A 181 4.04 15.06 -5.90
CA ARG A 181 4.06 14.29 -4.65
C ARG A 181 3.75 12.81 -4.86
N TYR A 182 2.90 12.47 -5.82
CA TYR A 182 2.34 11.12 -5.92
C TYR A 182 2.54 10.46 -7.28
N LEU A 183 2.27 11.17 -8.39
CA LEU A 183 2.36 10.58 -9.72
C LEU A 183 3.81 10.38 -10.16
N HIS A 184 4.57 11.47 -10.33
CA HIS A 184 5.92 11.40 -10.88
C HIS A 184 6.89 10.58 -10.01
N PRO A 185 6.86 10.66 -8.67
CA PRO A 185 7.64 9.76 -7.82
C PRO A 185 7.36 8.28 -8.06
N ALA A 186 6.11 7.92 -8.28
CA ALA A 186 5.73 6.53 -8.54
C ALA A 186 6.16 6.10 -9.94
N ASP A 187 5.86 6.91 -10.96
CA ASP A 187 6.23 6.61 -12.35
C ASP A 187 7.76 6.47 -12.50
N ALA A 188 8.53 7.36 -11.86
CA ALA A 188 9.98 7.27 -11.84
C ALA A 188 10.45 5.96 -11.18
N ALA A 189 9.87 5.63 -10.03
CA ALA A 189 10.19 4.39 -9.31
C ALA A 189 9.80 3.13 -10.09
N GLU A 190 8.77 3.16 -10.95
CA GLU A 190 8.39 2.01 -11.77
C GLU A 190 9.48 1.63 -12.78
N THR A 191 10.29 2.58 -13.25
CA THR A 191 11.42 2.29 -14.16
C THR A 191 12.77 2.32 -13.48
N TRP A 192 12.81 2.66 -12.19
CA TRP A 192 14.04 2.83 -11.45
C TRP A 192 14.73 1.49 -11.19
N THR A 193 16.05 1.50 -11.38
CA THR A 193 16.95 0.40 -11.02
C THR A 193 18.19 1.00 -10.36
N PRO A 194 18.65 0.44 -9.23
CA PRO A 194 19.84 0.95 -8.56
C PRO A 194 21.08 0.77 -9.44
N HIS A 195 22.01 1.71 -9.37
CA HIS A 195 23.26 1.61 -10.13
C HIS A 195 24.16 0.50 -9.55
N PRO A 196 24.85 -0.31 -10.37
CA PRO A 196 25.61 -1.47 -9.87
C PRO A 196 26.75 -1.10 -8.89
N GLU A 197 27.35 0.07 -9.07
CA GLU A 197 28.46 0.55 -8.22
C GLU A 197 28.00 1.27 -6.94
N ASP A 198 26.71 1.57 -6.81
CA ASP A 198 26.19 2.23 -5.61
C ASP A 198 26.21 1.26 -4.43
N THR A 199 26.42 1.79 -3.23
CA THR A 199 26.20 1.03 -2.00
C THR A 199 24.73 1.10 -1.59
N LEU A 200 24.29 0.22 -0.69
CA LEU A 200 22.92 0.32 -0.15
C LEU A 200 22.62 1.70 0.47
N PRO A 201 23.51 2.32 1.28
CA PRO A 201 23.30 3.71 1.73
C PRO A 201 23.02 4.72 0.61
N ASP A 202 23.74 4.64 -0.51
CA ASP A 202 23.54 5.55 -1.65
C ASP A 202 22.16 5.34 -2.28
N VAL A 203 21.82 4.07 -2.52
CA VAL A 203 20.51 3.65 -3.05
C VAL A 203 19.36 4.05 -2.13
N LEU A 204 19.55 3.94 -0.82
CA LEU A 204 18.54 4.32 0.17
C LEU A 204 18.33 5.84 0.25
N GLU A 205 19.36 6.65 -0.04
CA GLU A 205 19.22 8.10 -0.12
C GLU A 205 18.37 8.50 -1.33
N GLU A 206 18.66 7.92 -2.49
CA GLU A 206 17.86 8.12 -3.71
C GLU A 206 16.40 7.66 -3.51
N GLY A 207 16.22 6.50 -2.87
CA GLY A 207 14.92 5.90 -2.60
C GLY A 207 13.96 6.76 -1.77
N LYS A 208 14.44 7.79 -1.06
CA LYS A 208 13.59 8.74 -0.32
C LYS A 208 12.63 9.51 -1.22
N ALA A 209 12.96 9.64 -2.51
CA ALA A 209 12.12 10.32 -3.48
C ALA A 209 10.93 9.45 -3.94
N PHE A 210 10.91 8.16 -3.61
CA PHE A 210 9.95 7.20 -4.16
C PHE A 210 8.92 6.72 -3.12
N PRO A 211 7.75 6.21 -3.57
CA PRO A 211 6.85 5.48 -2.68
C PRO A 211 7.56 4.29 -2.02
N PRO A 212 7.58 4.17 -0.68
CA PRO A 212 8.38 3.17 0.01
C PRO A 212 8.11 1.72 -0.46
N GLU A 213 6.85 1.40 -0.72
CA GLU A 213 6.46 0.07 -1.21
C GLU A 213 7.09 -0.29 -2.55
N LEU A 214 7.03 0.65 -3.49
CA LEU A 214 7.52 0.46 -4.84
C LEU A 214 9.05 0.46 -4.86
N PHE A 215 9.69 1.38 -4.13
CA PHE A 215 11.13 1.38 -3.95
C PHE A 215 11.65 0.06 -3.36
N PHE A 216 11.03 -0.43 -2.28
CA PHE A 216 11.45 -1.68 -1.67
C PHE A 216 11.28 -2.86 -2.64
N THR A 217 10.20 -2.87 -3.40
CA THR A 217 9.96 -3.88 -4.44
C THR A 217 11.09 -3.86 -5.47
N ARG A 218 11.40 -2.70 -6.06
CA ARG A 218 12.47 -2.54 -7.05
C ARG A 218 13.85 -2.89 -6.49
N LEU A 219 14.14 -2.46 -5.27
CA LEU A 219 15.39 -2.82 -4.60
C LEU A 219 15.52 -4.34 -4.44
N THR A 220 14.45 -5.02 -4.03
CA THR A 220 14.48 -6.48 -3.89
C THR A 220 14.57 -7.20 -5.23
N GLU A 221 13.90 -6.72 -6.28
CA GLU A 221 14.03 -7.27 -7.63
C GLU A 221 15.47 -7.12 -8.15
N ALA A 222 16.10 -5.96 -7.89
CA ALA A 222 17.48 -5.72 -8.28
C ALA A 222 18.46 -6.60 -7.51
N LEU A 223 18.29 -6.78 -6.20
CA LEU A 223 19.18 -7.60 -5.37
C LEU A 223 18.97 -9.11 -5.57
N PHE A 224 17.75 -9.51 -5.94
CA PHE A 224 17.32 -10.91 -6.06
C PHE A 224 16.62 -11.14 -7.41
N PRO A 225 17.34 -11.01 -8.54
CA PRO A 225 16.75 -11.06 -9.88
C PRO A 225 16.17 -12.44 -10.23
N GLU A 226 16.68 -13.50 -9.59
CA GLU A 226 16.17 -14.86 -9.75
C GLU A 226 15.50 -15.34 -8.46
N PRO A 227 14.35 -16.03 -8.55
CA PRO A 227 13.76 -16.71 -7.42
C PRO A 227 14.78 -17.68 -6.81
N ILE A 228 14.95 -17.63 -5.50
CA ILE A 228 15.77 -18.61 -4.80
C ILE A 228 14.95 -19.89 -4.71
N ALA A 229 15.22 -20.82 -5.63
CA ALA A 229 14.51 -22.08 -5.78
C ALA A 229 14.22 -22.74 -4.44
N SER A 230 13.02 -23.32 -4.29
CA SER A 230 12.51 -24.01 -3.08
C SER A 230 12.24 -23.13 -1.84
N LEU A 231 12.30 -21.80 -1.95
CA LEU A 231 11.88 -20.87 -0.89
C LEU A 231 10.62 -20.11 -1.31
N THR A 232 9.66 -19.99 -0.38
CA THR A 232 8.53 -19.08 -0.58
C THR A 232 8.92 -17.68 -0.15
N MET A 233 8.72 -16.70 -1.05
CA MET A 233 8.95 -15.28 -0.80
C MET A 233 7.65 -14.57 -0.41
N LYS A 234 7.69 -13.71 0.61
CA LYS A 234 6.57 -12.84 0.96
C LYS A 234 7.05 -11.46 1.40
N THR A 235 6.58 -10.43 0.71
CA THR A 235 6.74 -9.04 1.15
C THR A 235 5.63 -8.68 2.13
N HIS A 236 5.96 -8.00 3.23
CA HIS A 236 4.96 -7.42 4.13
C HIS A 236 5.48 -6.17 4.82
N ARG A 237 4.55 -5.24 5.07
CA ARG A 237 4.76 -4.04 5.87
C ARG A 237 4.50 -4.35 7.35
N ARG A 238 5.41 -3.94 8.22
CA ARG A 238 5.24 -4.03 9.67
C ARG A 238 5.16 -2.62 10.26
N GLN A 239 4.00 -2.26 10.80
CA GLN A 239 3.81 -0.95 11.43
C GLN A 239 4.13 -1.05 12.93
N GLY A 240 5.21 -0.39 13.35
CA GLY A 240 5.57 -0.18 14.76
C GLY A 240 5.10 1.19 15.26
N ALA A 241 5.44 1.53 16.51
CA ALA A 241 5.21 2.87 17.05
C ALA A 241 6.08 3.89 16.28
N GLY A 242 5.49 4.54 15.26
CA GLY A 242 6.10 5.63 14.51
C GLY A 242 7.01 5.26 13.33
N HIS A 243 7.18 3.97 12.99
CA HIS A 243 7.97 3.52 11.84
C HIS A 243 7.28 2.37 11.11
N ALA A 244 7.53 2.27 9.81
CA ALA A 244 7.07 1.17 8.96
C ALA A 244 8.29 0.44 8.41
N ASP A 245 8.39 -0.84 8.72
CA ASP A 245 9.42 -1.72 8.18
C ASP A 245 8.88 -2.47 6.97
N TRP A 246 9.72 -2.65 5.96
CA TRP A 246 9.45 -3.48 4.80
C TRP A 246 10.27 -4.76 4.89
N HIS A 247 9.61 -5.90 4.78
CA HIS A 247 10.22 -7.20 4.97
C HIS A 247 10.02 -8.06 3.74
N LEU A 248 11.11 -8.57 3.19
CA LEU A 248 11.11 -9.72 2.29
C LEU A 248 11.47 -10.97 3.11
N GLU A 249 10.54 -11.90 3.22
CA GLU A 249 10.68 -13.15 3.98
C GLU A 249 10.97 -14.34 3.05
N TRP A 250 11.96 -15.16 3.41
CA TRP A 250 12.11 -16.53 2.88
C TRP A 250 11.75 -17.56 3.94
N LYS A 251 10.98 -18.57 3.52
CA LYS A 251 10.52 -19.65 4.40
C LYS A 251 10.33 -21.00 3.70
N ARG A 252 10.31 -22.05 4.54
CA ARG A 252 9.82 -23.39 4.19
C ARG A 252 8.90 -23.95 5.29
N PRO A 253 7.99 -24.87 4.95
CA PRO A 253 7.19 -25.60 5.93
C PRO A 253 8.05 -26.39 6.94
N SER A 254 9.14 -27.02 6.47
CA SER A 254 10.09 -27.77 7.30
C SER A 254 10.77 -26.92 8.37
N TRP A 255 10.85 -25.61 8.18
CA TRP A 255 11.45 -24.69 9.16
C TRP A 255 10.48 -24.28 10.27
N ILE A 256 9.42 -25.06 10.48
CA ILE A 256 8.48 -24.92 11.60
C ILE A 256 8.50 -26.24 12.37
N SER A 257 9.10 -26.23 13.57
CA SER A 257 8.98 -27.37 14.47
C SER A 257 7.72 -27.19 15.31
N ARG A 258 6.69 -28.00 15.02
CA ARG A 258 5.46 -28.01 15.82
C ARG A 258 5.66 -28.66 17.18
N VAL A 259 6.56 -29.64 17.26
CA VAL A 259 6.92 -30.35 18.50
C VAL A 259 7.57 -29.40 19.49
N ASN A 260 8.56 -28.63 19.02
CA ASN A 260 9.30 -27.71 19.87
C ASN A 260 8.71 -26.28 19.87
N GLY A 261 7.60 -26.05 19.16
CA GLY A 261 6.84 -24.80 19.17
C GLY A 261 7.62 -23.59 18.65
N PHE A 262 8.40 -23.73 17.58
CA PHE A 262 9.19 -22.62 17.02
C PHE A 262 9.26 -22.63 15.49
N SER A 263 9.75 -21.52 14.93
CA SER A 263 9.99 -21.36 13.50
C SER A 263 11.30 -20.61 13.22
N VAL A 264 11.94 -20.94 12.11
CA VAL A 264 13.13 -20.25 11.59
C VAL A 264 12.83 -19.65 10.22
N ARG A 265 13.32 -18.43 9.99
CA ARG A 265 13.05 -17.61 8.79
C ARG A 265 14.25 -16.75 8.45
N ILE A 266 14.40 -16.43 7.16
CA ILE A 266 15.39 -15.45 6.69
C ILE A 266 14.62 -14.20 6.26
N TYR A 267 15.12 -13.02 6.63
CA TYR A 267 14.49 -11.75 6.27
C TYR A 267 15.50 -10.77 5.72
N PHE A 268 15.16 -10.14 4.59
CA PHE A 268 15.72 -8.86 4.19
C PHE A 268 14.76 -7.76 4.63
N ILE A 269 15.25 -6.81 5.40
CA ILE A 269 14.44 -5.80 6.11
C ILE A 269 14.97 -4.43 5.74
N TRP A 270 14.06 -3.51 5.42
CA TRP A 270 14.33 -2.08 5.33
C TRP A 270 13.46 -1.33 6.35
N ASP A 271 14.10 -0.60 7.26
CA ASP A 271 13.43 0.15 8.35
C ASP A 271 13.19 1.64 8.00
N GLY A 272 13.32 2.00 6.72
CA GLY A 272 13.29 3.39 6.24
C GLY A 272 14.64 4.10 6.31
N ARG A 273 15.66 3.53 6.95
CA ARG A 273 17.01 4.13 7.07
C ARG A 273 18.13 3.21 6.64
N ARG A 274 18.00 1.91 6.88
CA ARG A 274 19.03 0.91 6.58
C ARG A 274 18.41 -0.40 6.16
N CYS A 275 19.20 -1.20 5.46
CA CYS A 275 18.86 -2.57 5.16
C CYS A 275 19.51 -3.53 6.17
N SER A 276 18.87 -4.67 6.39
CA SER A 276 19.37 -5.75 7.24
C SER A 276 18.97 -7.10 6.66
N LEU A 277 19.93 -8.00 6.52
CA LEU A 277 19.69 -9.40 6.19
C LEU A 277 19.94 -10.25 7.43
N VAL A 278 18.90 -10.94 7.91
CA VAL A 278 18.90 -11.60 9.21
C VAL A 278 18.25 -12.98 9.16
N VAL A 279 18.76 -13.88 9.99
CA VAL A 279 18.07 -15.13 10.34
C VAL A 279 17.32 -14.88 11.64
N LYS A 280 16.04 -15.21 11.68
CA LYS A 280 15.20 -15.10 12.87
C LYS A 280 14.69 -16.46 13.34
N THR A 281 14.72 -16.65 14.65
CA THR A 281 14.09 -17.76 15.38
C THR A 281 12.95 -17.19 16.21
N ALA A 282 11.74 -17.71 16.06
CA ALA A 282 10.57 -17.20 16.78
C ALA A 282 9.71 -18.34 17.35
N PRO A 283 9.05 -18.15 18.51
CA PRO A 283 8.01 -19.05 18.98
C PRO A 283 6.92 -19.24 17.92
N HIS A 284 6.31 -20.42 17.87
CA HIS A 284 5.23 -20.77 16.95
C HIS A 284 4.02 -21.34 17.72
N PRO A 285 2.85 -20.67 17.73
CA PRO A 285 2.57 -19.38 17.08
C PRO A 285 3.36 -18.22 17.71
N TYR A 286 3.55 -17.14 16.94
CA TYR A 286 4.34 -15.99 17.37
C TYR A 286 3.81 -15.37 18.67
N ARG A 287 4.71 -15.15 19.64
CA ARG A 287 4.46 -14.42 20.88
C ARG A 287 5.61 -13.45 21.15
N SER A 288 5.30 -12.27 21.68
CA SER A 288 6.31 -11.31 22.12
C SER A 288 6.98 -11.79 23.41
N LYS A 289 8.23 -11.35 23.67
CA LYS A 289 8.98 -11.74 24.88
C LYS A 289 8.17 -11.54 26.16
N LYS A 290 7.46 -10.40 26.27
CA LYS A 290 6.62 -10.05 27.43
C LYS A 290 5.40 -10.95 27.63
N ARG A 291 5.06 -11.79 26.65
CA ARG A 291 3.91 -12.71 26.66
C ARG A 291 4.33 -14.17 26.78
N LEU A 292 5.63 -14.46 26.92
CA LEU A 292 6.13 -15.81 27.17
C LEU A 292 6.21 -16.04 28.68
N ARG A 293 5.81 -17.24 29.11
CA ARG A 293 6.09 -17.73 30.45
C ARG A 293 7.58 -18.09 30.58
N ASP A 294 8.11 -18.16 31.79
CA ASP A 294 9.53 -18.44 32.02
C ASP A 294 9.99 -19.75 31.38
N GLU A 295 9.19 -20.82 31.50
CA GLU A 295 9.44 -22.12 30.85
C GLU A 295 9.46 -22.02 29.32
N GLU A 296 8.54 -21.25 28.73
CA GLU A 296 8.47 -21.04 27.28
C GLU A 296 9.65 -20.20 26.79
N GLN A 297 10.11 -19.24 27.60
CA GLN A 297 11.30 -18.45 27.31
C GLN A 297 12.56 -19.31 27.38
N ALA A 298 12.70 -20.16 28.40
CA ALA A 298 13.84 -21.07 28.52
C ALA A 298 13.89 -22.09 27.36
N ALA A 299 12.75 -22.67 26.99
CA ALA A 299 12.64 -23.56 25.83
C ALA A 299 13.02 -22.86 24.52
N TYR A 300 12.51 -21.64 24.32
CA TYR A 300 12.88 -20.81 23.17
C TYR A 300 14.38 -20.49 23.13
N GLU A 301 14.97 -20.11 24.26
CA GLU A 301 16.39 -19.79 24.37
C GLU A 301 17.26 -21.02 24.08
N ALA A 302 16.90 -22.20 24.59
CA ALA A 302 17.59 -23.45 24.29
C ALA A 302 17.58 -23.79 22.79
N VAL A 303 16.40 -23.72 22.15
CA VAL A 303 16.27 -23.92 20.70
C VAL A 303 17.10 -22.91 19.93
N ARG A 304 17.00 -21.62 20.29
CA ARG A 304 17.73 -20.56 19.60
C ARG A 304 19.23 -20.78 19.72
N SER A 305 19.74 -21.16 20.88
CA SER A 305 21.14 -21.48 21.10
C SER A 305 21.59 -22.68 20.27
N HIS A 306 20.77 -23.74 20.18
CA HIS A 306 21.03 -24.88 19.31
C HIS A 306 21.12 -24.46 17.84
N VAL A 307 20.11 -23.75 17.32
CA VAL A 307 20.14 -23.23 15.95
C VAL A 307 21.35 -22.32 15.73
N GLN A 308 21.72 -21.49 16.69
CA GLN A 308 22.92 -20.65 16.58
C GLN A 308 24.19 -21.46 16.45
N GLN A 309 24.32 -22.57 17.17
CA GLN A 309 25.51 -23.44 17.14
C GLN A 309 25.60 -24.19 15.82
N GLU A 310 24.50 -24.77 15.36
CA GLU A 310 24.44 -25.59 14.14
C GLU A 310 24.45 -24.77 12.84
N LEU A 311 24.14 -23.46 12.90
CA LEU A 311 24.20 -22.60 11.72
C LEU A 311 25.64 -22.44 11.22
N ASP A 312 25.89 -22.97 10.03
CA ASP A 312 27.05 -22.66 9.20
C ASP A 312 26.83 -21.31 8.52
N LEU A 313 27.58 -20.31 8.99
CA LEU A 313 27.41 -18.92 8.58
C LEU A 313 28.44 -18.55 7.50
N PRO A 314 28.01 -18.04 6.33
CA PRO A 314 28.91 -17.53 5.32
C PRO A 314 29.78 -16.37 5.82
N PRO A 315 30.88 -16.01 5.12
CA PRO A 315 31.69 -14.84 5.45
C PRO A 315 30.86 -13.55 5.62
N GLY A 316 31.28 -12.70 6.57
CA GLY A 316 30.62 -11.45 6.92
C GLY A 316 29.35 -11.58 7.77
N TRP A 317 28.84 -12.79 8.00
CA TRP A 317 27.75 -13.03 8.96
C TRP A 317 28.23 -13.09 10.40
N LYS A 318 27.38 -12.63 11.33
CA LYS A 318 27.62 -12.71 12.76
C LYS A 318 26.39 -13.21 13.50
N ARG A 319 26.60 -14.11 14.46
CA ARG A 319 25.60 -14.49 15.46
C ARG A 319 25.23 -13.25 16.29
N THR A 320 23.97 -13.15 16.70
CA THR A 320 23.49 -12.02 17.49
C THR A 320 22.78 -12.48 18.76
N ASN A 321 22.75 -11.62 19.79
CA ASN A 321 22.03 -11.90 21.04
C ASN A 321 20.66 -11.19 21.11
N HIS A 322 20.25 -10.51 20.04
CA HIS A 322 18.97 -9.83 19.97
C HIS A 322 17.80 -10.83 19.96
N PHE A 323 16.77 -10.55 20.75
CA PHE A 323 15.56 -11.37 20.80
C PHE A 323 14.98 -11.55 19.38
N LEU A 324 14.62 -12.80 19.04
CA LEU A 324 14.18 -13.25 17.71
C LEU A 324 15.24 -13.31 16.62
N GLN A 325 16.45 -12.77 16.84
CA GLN A 325 17.48 -12.75 15.81
C GLN A 325 18.59 -13.73 16.16
N THR A 326 18.88 -14.61 15.22
CA THR A 326 19.87 -15.68 15.38
C THR A 326 21.21 -15.23 14.81
N ALA A 327 21.20 -14.65 13.61
CA ALA A 327 22.37 -14.13 12.91
C ALA A 327 22.00 -12.92 12.04
N ARG A 328 23.01 -12.13 11.65
CA ARG A 328 22.89 -11.04 10.67
C ARG A 328 24.09 -10.96 9.75
N PHE A 329 23.90 -10.48 8.54
CA PHE A 329 24.98 -10.10 7.65
C PHE A 329 25.47 -8.68 8.04
N LYS A 330 26.71 -8.57 8.55
CA LYS A 330 27.21 -7.31 9.15
C LYS A 330 27.56 -6.27 8.09
N GLU A 331 28.17 -6.73 7.00
CA GLU A 331 28.78 -5.88 5.97
C GLU A 331 27.79 -5.53 4.85
N LEU A 332 26.51 -5.85 5.01
CA LEU A 332 25.48 -5.64 3.99
C LEU A 332 25.50 -4.23 3.39
N ASN A 333 25.64 -3.20 4.24
CA ASN A 333 25.59 -1.80 3.82
C ASN A 333 26.97 -1.26 3.35
N GLU A 334 28.01 -2.07 3.36
CA GLU A 334 29.38 -1.68 2.96
C GLU A 334 29.71 -2.09 1.52
N HIS A 335 28.87 -2.94 0.92
CA HIS A 335 29.08 -3.51 -0.41
C HIS A 335 28.22 -2.82 -1.48
N THR A 336 28.73 -2.84 -2.71
CA THR A 336 28.00 -2.34 -3.88
C THR A 336 26.85 -3.26 -4.26
N ILE A 337 25.85 -2.74 -4.98
CA ILE A 337 24.73 -3.52 -5.50
C ILE A 337 25.21 -4.70 -6.34
N HIS A 338 26.19 -4.48 -7.23
CA HIS A 338 26.77 -5.54 -8.05
C HIS A 338 27.36 -6.68 -7.21
N HIS A 339 28.12 -6.34 -6.17
CA HIS A 339 28.68 -7.36 -5.26
C HIS A 339 27.55 -8.10 -4.51
N LEU A 340 26.56 -7.38 -4.00
CA LEU A 340 25.44 -7.97 -3.27
C LEU A 340 24.60 -8.91 -4.15
N GLN A 341 24.38 -8.56 -5.42
CA GLN A 341 23.68 -9.42 -6.38
C GLN A 341 24.34 -10.80 -6.54
N GLN A 342 25.67 -10.86 -6.48
CA GLN A 342 26.41 -12.11 -6.59
C GLN A 342 26.37 -12.91 -5.29
N VAL A 343 26.55 -12.24 -4.16
CA VAL A 343 26.85 -12.90 -2.88
C VAL A 343 25.57 -13.23 -2.09
N LEU A 344 24.54 -12.39 -2.12
CA LEU A 344 23.34 -12.60 -1.31
C LEU A 344 22.57 -13.88 -1.66
N PRO A 345 22.32 -14.22 -2.94
CA PRO A 345 21.63 -15.48 -3.27
C PRO A 345 22.40 -16.71 -2.80
N GLN A 346 23.73 -16.71 -2.92
CA GLN A 346 24.58 -17.80 -2.44
C GLN A 346 24.52 -17.93 -0.92
N HIS A 347 24.65 -16.81 -0.20
CA HIS A 347 24.55 -16.78 1.25
C HIS A 347 23.20 -17.31 1.75
N ILE A 348 22.10 -16.91 1.11
CA ILE A 348 20.76 -17.39 1.45
C ILE A 348 20.63 -18.89 1.21
N ARG A 349 21.17 -19.43 0.11
CA ARG A 349 21.16 -20.89 -0.16
C ARG A 349 21.95 -21.68 0.87
N GLN A 350 23.15 -21.22 1.23
CA GLN A 350 23.99 -21.88 2.24
C GLN A 350 23.29 -21.88 3.61
N ILE A 351 22.76 -20.74 4.04
CA ILE A 351 22.01 -20.64 5.30
C ILE A 351 20.76 -21.52 5.25
N ALA A 352 20.02 -21.53 4.14
CA ALA A 352 18.85 -22.38 3.98
C ALA A 352 19.20 -23.88 4.16
N ALA A 353 20.27 -24.34 3.52
CA ALA A 353 20.76 -25.72 3.68
C ALA A 353 21.21 -26.02 5.11
N SER A 354 21.86 -25.06 5.77
CA SER A 354 22.24 -25.21 7.18
C SER A 354 21.03 -25.24 8.11
N ILE A 355 19.98 -24.46 7.85
CA ILE A 355 18.71 -24.55 8.59
C ILE A 355 18.08 -25.93 8.40
N ASP A 356 18.09 -26.48 7.18
CA ASP A 356 17.54 -27.82 6.91
C ASP A 356 18.29 -28.91 7.70
N GLN A 357 19.59 -28.75 7.93
CA GLN A 357 20.40 -29.68 8.72
C GLN A 357 20.19 -29.49 10.24
N ALA A 358 20.10 -28.23 10.68
CA ALA A 358 19.94 -27.86 12.09
C ALA A 358 18.53 -28.18 12.64
N LEU A 359 17.54 -28.35 11.77
CA LEU A 359 16.16 -28.64 12.12
C LEU A 359 15.77 -30.03 11.61
N PRO A 360 16.15 -31.12 12.30
CA PRO A 360 15.59 -32.42 11.97
C PRO A 360 14.06 -32.38 12.15
N ILE A 361 13.36 -32.96 11.18
CA ILE A 361 11.90 -33.05 11.04
C ILE A 361 11.24 -33.62 12.30
#